data_AF-A0A7K0A745-F1
#
_entry.id   AF-A0A7K0A745-F1
#
_cell.length_a   1.000
_cell.length_b   1.000
_cell.length_c   1.000
_cell.angle_alpha   90.00
_cell.angle_beta   90.00
_cell.angle_gamma   90.00
#
_symmetry.space_group_name_H-M   'P 1'
#
loop_
_entity.id
_entity.type
_entity.pdbx_description
1 polymer ?
#
loop_
_entity_poly.entity_id
_entity_poly.type
_entity_poly.pdbx_seq_one_letter_code
_entity_poly.pdbx_strand_id
1 'polypeptide(L)'
;MDGGREPELAVTARLALPCDGREPILDAMVVIRSGRIAAVGCRAELEPSLDARRAERVDFGDALILPGLVNAHCHLEYTAFGPLEGGRPFVDWIGDAVAWSRRTSPDQRRKSARAGAQLILRSGVTCVGDVVSRGQGLDAMLEYGLHGIAYIEFGRPRSFRTVDQQL
;
A
#
# COMPACT_ATOMS: atom_id res chain seq x y z
N MET A 1 14.10 -1.70 -37.70
CA MET A 1 13.46 -2.47 -36.60
C MET A 1 12.98 -1.44 -35.60
N ASP A 2 11.68 -1.16 -35.59
CA ASP A 2 11.05 -0.19 -34.67
C ASP A 2 11.16 -0.78 -33.26
N GLY A 3 12.12 -0.27 -32.47
CA GLY A 3 12.31 -0.70 -31.09
C GLY A 3 11.05 -0.35 -30.31
N GLY A 4 10.21 -1.36 -30.05
CA GLY A 4 8.89 -1.22 -29.46
C GLY A 4 8.93 -0.45 -28.16
N ARG A 5 8.74 0.86 -28.25
CA ARG A 5 8.55 1.73 -27.10
C ARG A 5 7.21 1.35 -26.47
N GLU A 6 7.21 1.09 -25.16
CA GLU A 6 5.99 0.76 -24.43
C GLU A 6 4.88 1.78 -24.71
N PRO A 7 3.62 1.33 -24.81
CA PRO A 7 2.50 2.22 -25.09
C PRO A 7 2.38 3.29 -24.00
N GLU A 8 2.07 4.50 -24.45
CA GLU A 8 1.73 5.61 -23.58
C GLU A 8 0.31 5.41 -23.04
N LEU A 9 0.08 5.65 -21.75
CA LEU A 9 -1.25 5.58 -21.16
C LEU A 9 -1.72 7.00 -20.81
N ALA A 10 -2.85 7.40 -21.37
CA ALA A 10 -3.54 8.64 -21.04
C ALA A 10 -4.77 8.33 -20.20
N VAL A 11 -4.75 8.77 -18.95
CA VAL A 11 -5.86 8.64 -18.00
C VAL A 11 -6.56 9.97 -17.86
N THR A 12 -7.88 10.01 -18.06
CA THR A 12 -8.68 11.23 -17.95
C THR A 12 -9.77 11.13 -16.89
N ALA A 13 -10.09 12.25 -16.26
CA ALA A 13 -11.17 12.36 -15.27
C ALA A 13 -11.62 13.83 -15.13
N ARG A 14 -12.76 14.06 -14.48
CA ARG A 14 -13.28 15.40 -14.20
C ARG A 14 -12.30 16.27 -13.41
N LEU A 15 -11.58 15.67 -12.47
CA LEU A 15 -10.68 16.36 -11.54
C LEU A 15 -9.41 15.56 -11.29
N ALA A 16 -8.26 16.25 -11.21
CA ALA A 16 -7.05 15.69 -10.60
C ALA A 16 -6.56 16.59 -9.46
N LEU A 17 -6.11 15.97 -8.36
CA LEU A 17 -5.40 16.60 -7.26
C LEU A 17 -3.94 16.13 -7.29
N PRO A 18 -2.99 16.94 -7.82
CA PRO A 18 -1.59 16.53 -7.91
C PRO A 18 -0.89 16.38 -6.55
N CYS A 19 -1.36 17.09 -5.53
CA CYS A 19 -0.79 17.11 -4.18
C CYS A 19 0.67 17.59 -4.09
N ASP A 20 1.10 18.45 -5.02
CA ASP A 20 2.44 19.05 -5.08
C ASP A 20 2.44 20.58 -4.89
N GLY A 21 1.35 21.12 -4.33
CA GLY A 21 1.15 22.55 -4.10
C GLY A 21 0.43 23.29 -5.23
N ARG A 22 0.20 22.63 -6.38
CA ARG A 22 -0.67 23.17 -7.44
C ARG A 22 -2.14 23.08 -7.07
N GLU A 23 -2.95 23.95 -7.68
CA GLU A 23 -4.41 23.91 -7.59
C GLU A 23 -5.00 22.65 -8.25
N PRO A 24 -6.21 22.23 -7.88
CA PRO A 24 -6.92 21.15 -8.56
C PRO A 24 -7.10 21.41 -10.06
N ILE A 25 -6.91 20.39 -10.89
CA ILE A 25 -6.98 20.49 -12.35
C ILE A 25 -8.33 19.96 -12.83
N LEU A 26 -9.12 20.78 -13.51
CA LEU A 26 -10.39 20.39 -14.13
C LEU A 26 -10.17 19.80 -15.53
N ASP A 27 -11.05 18.86 -15.92
CA ASP A 27 -10.92 18.06 -17.14
C ASP A 27 -9.48 17.54 -17.29
N ALA A 28 -9.03 16.82 -16.27
CA ALA A 28 -7.64 16.46 -16.11
C ALA A 28 -7.24 15.28 -16.99
N MET A 29 -5.97 15.30 -17.40
CA MET A 29 -5.28 14.17 -18.01
C MET A 29 -3.97 13.89 -17.25
N VAL A 30 -3.72 12.61 -16.99
CA VAL A 30 -2.44 12.08 -16.50
C VAL A 30 -1.84 11.21 -17.60
N VAL A 31 -0.64 11.57 -18.04
CA VAL A 31 0.10 10.82 -19.06
C VAL A 31 1.15 9.97 -18.39
N ILE A 32 1.14 8.67 -18.65
CA ILE A 32 2.06 7.68 -18.09
C ILE A 32 2.89 7.08 -19.22
N ARG A 33 4.21 7.07 -19.03
CA ARG A 33 5.19 6.48 -19.96
C ARG A 33 6.13 5.59 -19.18
N SER A 34 6.23 4.32 -19.57
CA SER A 34 7.08 3.33 -18.90
C SER A 34 6.93 3.31 -17.38
N GLY A 35 5.67 3.24 -16.92
CA GLY A 35 5.32 3.17 -15.50
C GLY A 35 5.56 4.45 -14.70
N ARG A 36 5.91 5.57 -15.35
CA ARG A 36 6.14 6.87 -14.68
C ARG A 36 5.17 7.93 -15.20
N ILE A 37 4.74 8.81 -14.31
CA ILE A 37 3.98 10.00 -14.67
C ILE A 37 4.89 10.92 -15.48
N ALA A 38 4.52 11.16 -16.74
CA ALA A 38 5.23 12.04 -17.67
C ALA A 38 4.65 13.46 -17.65
N ALA A 39 3.33 13.61 -17.48
CA ALA A 39 2.66 14.89 -17.38
C ALA A 39 1.33 14.78 -16.62
N VAL A 40 0.93 15.89 -15.98
CA VAL A 40 -0.39 16.09 -15.36
C VAL A 40 -0.83 17.51 -15.63
N GLY A 41 -1.98 17.67 -16.29
CA GLY A 41 -2.48 18.96 -16.80
C GLY A 41 -3.92 18.81 -17.28
N CYS A 42 -4.52 19.89 -17.79
CA CYS A 42 -5.84 19.76 -18.39
C CYS A 42 -5.74 19.02 -19.74
N ARG A 43 -6.81 18.33 -20.12
CA ARG A 43 -6.88 17.51 -21.34
C ARG A 43 -6.49 18.31 -22.58
N ALA A 44 -7.03 19.52 -22.73
CA ALA A 44 -6.78 20.38 -23.88
C ALA A 44 -5.29 20.76 -24.05
N GLU A 45 -4.54 20.89 -22.96
CA GLU A 45 -3.10 21.20 -22.99
C GLU A 45 -2.25 19.98 -23.35
N LEU A 46 -2.66 18.78 -22.91
CA LEU A 46 -1.87 17.56 -23.06
C LEU A 46 -2.20 16.76 -24.31
N GLU A 47 -3.42 16.87 -24.84
CA GLU A 47 -3.88 16.16 -26.05
C GLU A 47 -2.92 16.30 -27.24
N PRO A 48 -2.36 17.49 -27.56
CA PRO A 48 -1.44 17.65 -28.69
C PRO A 48 -0.10 16.91 -28.51
N SER A 49 0.25 16.53 -27.28
CA SER A 49 1.52 15.85 -26.96
C SER A 49 1.43 14.32 -27.08
N LEU A 50 0.22 13.78 -27.24
CA LEU A 50 -0.03 12.35 -27.36
C LEU A 50 0.11 11.87 -28.81
N ASP A 51 0.72 10.71 -29.01
CA ASP A 51 0.57 9.99 -30.28
C ASP A 51 -0.79 9.26 -30.27
N ALA A 52 -1.78 9.84 -30.94
CA ALA A 52 -3.13 9.30 -31.01
C ALA A 52 -3.22 7.86 -31.56
N ARG A 53 -2.20 7.38 -32.28
CA ARG A 53 -2.15 6.00 -32.79
C ARG A 53 -1.54 5.00 -31.81
N ARG A 54 -0.87 5.47 -30.76
CA ARG A 54 -0.12 4.62 -29.80
C ARG A 54 -0.60 4.75 -28.36
N ALA A 55 -1.28 5.84 -28.01
CA ALA A 55 -1.74 6.05 -26.64
C ALA A 55 -2.95 5.16 -26.31
N GLU A 56 -2.80 4.29 -25.32
CA GLU A 56 -3.92 3.66 -24.62
C GLU A 56 -4.66 4.74 -23.83
N ARG A 57 -6.00 4.69 -23.83
CA ARG A 57 -6.84 5.71 -23.21
C ARG A 57 -7.80 5.09 -22.22
N VAL A 58 -7.84 5.67 -21.03
CA VAL A 58 -8.80 5.33 -19.97
C VAL A 58 -9.51 6.61 -19.54
N ASP A 59 -10.84 6.64 -19.64
CA ASP A 59 -11.66 7.77 -19.19
C ASP A 59 -12.49 7.33 -17.98
N PHE A 60 -12.23 7.94 -16.83
CA PHE A 60 -12.96 7.71 -15.59
C PHE A 60 -14.19 8.62 -15.43
N GLY A 61 -14.43 9.56 -16.35
CA GLY A 61 -15.59 10.45 -16.35
C GLY A 61 -15.66 11.31 -15.09
N ASP A 62 -16.78 11.23 -14.37
CA ASP A 62 -16.98 11.97 -13.12
C ASP A 62 -16.23 11.33 -11.93
N ALA A 63 -14.90 11.43 -11.97
CA ALA A 63 -14.00 10.92 -10.96
C ALA A 63 -12.94 11.95 -10.56
N LEU A 64 -12.28 11.65 -9.44
CA LEU A 64 -11.10 12.34 -8.95
C LEU A 64 -9.89 11.42 -9.07
N ILE A 65 -8.82 11.91 -9.71
CA ILE A 65 -7.50 11.27 -9.70
C ILE A 65 -6.63 11.94 -8.62
N LEU A 66 -5.99 11.14 -7.79
CA LEU A 66 -5.02 11.57 -6.79
C LEU A 66 -3.89 10.54 -6.69
N PRO A 67 -2.73 10.88 -6.10
CA PRO A 67 -1.73 9.89 -5.74
C PRO A 67 -2.32 8.77 -4.88
N GLY A 68 -1.82 7.54 -5.07
CA GLY A 68 -2.17 6.44 -4.18
C GLY A 68 -1.82 6.78 -2.73
N LEU A 69 -2.68 6.37 -1.80
CA LEU A 69 -2.54 6.73 -0.39
C LEU A 69 -1.32 6.03 0.24
N VAL A 70 -0.73 6.68 1.25
CA VAL A 70 0.37 6.13 2.05
C VAL A 70 -0.14 5.79 3.44
N ASN A 71 -0.13 4.51 3.80
CA ASN A 71 -0.36 4.08 5.17
C ASN A 71 0.98 3.95 5.89
N ALA A 72 1.37 4.97 6.65
CA ALA A 72 2.70 5.06 7.24
C ALA A 72 2.98 4.00 8.34
N HIS A 73 1.94 3.35 8.88
CA HIS A 73 2.09 2.35 9.93
C HIS A 73 0.94 1.34 9.91
N CYS A 74 1.26 0.07 9.69
CA CYS A 74 0.31 -1.02 9.80
C CYS A 74 0.97 -2.30 10.32
N HIS A 75 0.12 -3.30 10.60
CA HIS A 75 0.53 -4.66 10.95
C HIS A 75 -0.27 -5.65 10.10
N LEU A 76 0.18 -5.92 8.87
CA LEU A 76 -0.50 -6.82 7.93
C LEU A 76 -0.73 -8.21 8.54
N GLU A 77 0.26 -8.74 9.25
CA GLU A 77 0.20 -10.04 9.91
C GLU A 77 -0.96 -10.17 10.89
N TYR A 78 -1.49 -9.07 11.42
CA TYR A 78 -2.58 -9.04 12.41
C TYR A 78 -3.97 -8.78 11.81
N THR A 79 -4.13 -8.73 10.48
CA THR A 79 -5.44 -8.52 9.84
C THR A 79 -6.54 -9.47 10.35
N ALA A 80 -6.21 -10.76 10.50
CA ALA A 80 -7.13 -11.79 11.01
C ALA A 80 -7.32 -11.78 12.54
N PHE A 81 -6.61 -10.91 13.28
CA PHE A 81 -6.95 -10.62 14.67
C PHE A 81 -8.33 -9.93 14.76
N GLY A 82 -8.72 -9.23 13.69
CA GLY A 82 -10.05 -8.70 13.49
C GLY A 82 -10.25 -7.31 14.08
N PRO A 83 -11.41 -6.69 13.81
CA PRO A 83 -11.80 -5.44 14.45
C PRO A 83 -11.99 -5.68 15.94
N LEU A 84 -11.54 -4.73 16.76
CA LEU A 84 -11.70 -4.78 18.21
C LEU A 84 -12.60 -3.63 18.62
N GLU A 85 -13.53 -3.93 19.52
CA GLU A 85 -14.40 -2.93 20.10
C GLU A 85 -13.56 -1.86 20.80
N GLY A 86 -13.86 -0.59 20.51
CA GLY A 86 -13.22 0.54 21.17
C GLY A 86 -13.55 0.59 22.67
N GLY A 87 -12.73 1.31 23.44
CA GLY A 87 -13.00 1.59 24.86
C GLY A 87 -12.41 0.60 25.86
N ARG A 88 -11.67 -0.42 25.41
CA ARG A 88 -10.94 -1.34 26.31
C ARG A 88 -9.57 -0.76 26.73
N PRO A 89 -9.08 -1.08 27.94
CA PRO A 89 -7.73 -0.69 28.36
C PRO A 89 -6.65 -1.22 27.41
N PHE A 90 -5.66 -0.39 27.11
CA PHE A 90 -4.56 -0.76 26.21
C PHE A 90 -3.83 -2.04 26.64
N VAL A 91 -3.60 -2.21 27.94
CA VAL A 91 -2.91 -3.39 28.51
C VAL A 91 -3.66 -4.71 28.26
N ASP A 92 -4.99 -4.68 28.32
CA ASP A 92 -5.80 -5.86 28.05
C ASP A 92 -5.80 -6.16 26.55
N TRP A 93 -5.95 -5.11 25.73
CA TRP A 93 -5.88 -5.21 24.28
C TRP A 93 -4.55 -5.80 23.78
N ILE A 94 -3.42 -5.30 24.28
CA ILE A 94 -2.11 -5.83 23.85
C ILE A 94 -1.91 -7.26 24.37
N GLY A 95 -2.47 -7.59 25.55
CA GLY A 95 -2.52 -8.95 26.07
C GLY A 95 -3.22 -9.92 25.11
N ASP A 96 -4.39 -9.54 24.60
CA ASP A 96 -5.14 -10.31 23.59
C ASP A 96 -4.35 -10.47 22.30
N ALA A 97 -3.73 -9.39 21.80
CA ALA A 97 -2.92 -9.40 20.59
C ALA A 97 -1.71 -10.33 20.73
N VAL A 98 -1.04 -10.31 21.89
CA VAL A 98 0.07 -11.21 22.21
C VAL A 98 -0.41 -12.67 22.32
N ALA A 99 -1.54 -12.92 22.97
CA ALA A 99 -2.13 -14.25 23.08
C ALA A 99 -2.51 -14.81 21.70
N TRP A 100 -3.14 -14.00 20.85
CA TRP A 100 -3.42 -14.32 19.45
C TRP A 100 -2.13 -14.62 18.69
N SER A 101 -1.13 -13.75 18.79
CA SER A 101 0.17 -13.93 18.12
C SER A 101 0.90 -15.20 18.57
N ARG A 102 0.71 -15.66 19.81
CA ARG A 102 1.31 -16.93 20.31
C ARG A 102 0.62 -18.17 19.75
N ARG A 103 -0.70 -18.14 19.53
CA ARG A 103 -1.46 -19.28 18.99
C ARG A 103 -1.52 -19.32 17.47
N THR A 104 -1.21 -18.21 16.78
CA THR A 104 -1.25 -18.14 15.32
C THR A 104 -0.01 -18.75 14.67
N SER A 105 -0.19 -19.72 13.79
CA SER A 105 0.88 -20.37 13.03
C SER A 105 1.49 -19.43 11.96
N PRO A 106 2.69 -19.73 11.44
CA PRO A 106 3.26 -18.97 10.32
C PRO A 106 2.36 -18.96 9.06
N ASP A 107 1.69 -20.07 8.73
CA ASP A 107 0.77 -20.15 7.60
C ASP A 107 -0.48 -19.27 7.81
N GLN A 108 -1.03 -19.27 9.03
CA GLN A 108 -2.15 -18.39 9.37
C GLN A 108 -1.74 -16.91 9.30
N ARG A 109 -0.53 -16.55 9.73
CA ARG A 109 0.00 -15.19 9.55
C ARG A 109 0.16 -14.81 8.10
N ARG A 110 0.65 -15.72 7.25
CA ARG A 110 0.76 -15.48 5.80
C ARG A 110 -0.61 -15.20 5.19
N LYS A 111 -1.62 -16.02 5.51
CA LYS A 111 -3.02 -15.79 5.07
C LYS A 111 -3.57 -14.46 5.57
N SER A 112 -3.32 -14.12 6.83
CA SER A 112 -3.68 -12.84 7.45
C SER A 112 -3.03 -11.66 6.71
N ALA A 113 -1.72 -11.70 6.47
CA ALA A 113 -0.99 -10.66 5.77
C ALA A 113 -1.47 -10.46 4.33
N ARG A 114 -1.75 -11.55 3.60
CA ARG A 114 -2.33 -11.48 2.25
C ARG A 114 -3.70 -10.80 2.24
N ALA A 115 -4.57 -11.17 3.19
CA ALA A 115 -5.87 -10.53 3.33
C ALA A 115 -5.72 -9.02 3.61
N GLY A 116 -4.77 -8.64 4.47
CA GLY A 116 -4.44 -7.25 4.77
C GLY A 116 -3.97 -6.46 3.55
N ALA A 117 -3.03 -7.02 2.79
CA ALA A 117 -2.49 -6.39 1.58
C ALA A 117 -3.60 -6.11 0.55
N GLN A 118 -4.50 -7.09 0.34
CA GLN A 118 -5.65 -6.92 -0.54
C GLN A 118 -6.64 -5.87 -0.04
N LEU A 119 -6.90 -5.80 1.28
CA LEU A 119 -7.78 -4.78 1.87
C LEU A 119 -7.22 -3.37 1.65
N ILE A 120 -5.92 -3.20 1.90
CA ILE A 120 -5.20 -1.93 1.72
C ILE A 120 -5.23 -1.47 0.25
N LEU A 121 -4.94 -2.37 -0.71
CA LEU A 121 -5.01 -2.03 -2.13
C LEU A 121 -6.43 -1.62 -2.56
N ARG A 122 -7.46 -2.33 -2.10
CA ARG A 122 -8.85 -1.99 -2.39
C ARG A 122 -9.29 -0.66 -1.79
N SER A 123 -8.63 -0.18 -0.73
CA SER A 123 -8.91 1.15 -0.15
C SER A 123 -8.10 2.28 -0.78
N GLY A 124 -7.39 2.02 -1.88
CA GLY A 124 -6.59 3.03 -2.60
C GLY A 124 -5.22 3.32 -1.99
N VAL A 125 -4.77 2.53 -1.01
CA VAL A 125 -3.42 2.62 -0.46
C VAL A 125 -2.47 1.79 -1.33
N THR A 126 -1.40 2.43 -1.81
CA THR A 126 -0.39 1.79 -2.67
C THR A 126 0.99 1.70 -2.02
N CYS A 127 1.20 2.41 -0.90
CA CYS A 127 2.45 2.43 -0.16
C CYS A 127 2.20 2.22 1.34
N VAL A 128 3.00 1.36 1.99
CA VAL A 128 2.82 0.99 3.41
C VAL A 128 4.13 0.98 4.21
N GLY A 129 4.05 1.39 5.48
CA GLY A 129 5.03 1.08 6.51
C GLY A 129 4.55 -0.09 7.36
N ASP A 130 4.91 -1.32 7.01
CA ASP A 130 4.44 -2.52 7.72
C ASP A 130 5.43 -2.92 8.81
N VAL A 131 4.94 -3.11 10.04
CA VAL A 131 5.75 -3.62 11.15
C VAL A 131 5.67 -5.14 11.17
N VAL A 132 6.78 -5.78 10.83
CA VAL A 132 6.88 -7.22 10.62
C VAL A 132 7.57 -7.92 11.78
N SER A 133 7.01 -9.04 12.23
CA SER A 133 7.65 -9.88 13.26
C SER A 133 8.59 -10.92 12.65
N ARG A 134 8.17 -11.56 11.55
CA ARG A 134 8.82 -12.78 11.01
C ARG A 134 8.84 -12.85 9.48
N GLY A 135 8.53 -11.75 8.81
CA GLY A 135 8.65 -11.59 7.35
C GLY A 135 7.40 -11.97 6.54
N GLN A 136 6.32 -12.48 7.15
CA GLN A 136 5.10 -12.80 6.38
C GLN A 136 4.42 -11.55 5.81
N GLY A 137 4.52 -10.43 6.53
CA GLY A 137 4.10 -9.11 6.01
C GLY A 137 4.89 -8.69 4.77
N LEU A 138 6.22 -8.79 4.81
CA LEU A 138 7.09 -8.50 3.66
C LEU A 138 6.77 -9.39 2.45
N ASP A 139 6.57 -10.70 2.67
CA ASP A 139 6.18 -11.62 1.61
C ASP A 139 4.87 -11.17 0.91
N ALA A 140 3.88 -10.73 1.70
CA ALA A 140 2.62 -10.23 1.16
C ALA A 140 2.81 -8.90 0.40
N MET A 141 3.66 -7.99 0.89
CA MET A 141 3.98 -6.75 0.18
C MET A 141 4.58 -7.04 -1.19
N LEU A 142 5.54 -7.96 -1.27
CA LEU A 142 6.18 -8.37 -2.53
C LEU A 142 5.20 -9.07 -3.48
N GLU A 143 4.36 -9.97 -2.94
CA GLU A 143 3.37 -10.72 -3.72
C GLU A 143 2.33 -9.82 -4.40
N TYR A 144 1.90 -8.76 -3.72
CA TYR A 144 0.86 -7.85 -4.23
C TYR A 144 1.40 -6.54 -4.81
N GLY A 145 2.73 -6.38 -4.90
CA GLY A 145 3.35 -5.18 -5.47
C GLY A 145 3.12 -3.90 -4.64
N LEU A 146 2.95 -4.01 -3.33
CA LEU A 146 2.89 -2.85 -2.44
C LEU A 146 4.25 -2.17 -2.35
N HIS A 147 4.28 -0.86 -2.49
CA HIS A 147 5.47 -0.06 -2.21
C HIS A 147 5.62 0.17 -0.70
N GLY A 148 6.84 0.50 -0.24
CA GLY A 148 7.07 1.00 1.11
C GLY A 148 8.18 0.28 1.87
N ILE A 149 8.06 0.23 3.20
CA ILE A 149 9.12 -0.23 4.12
C ILE A 149 8.55 -1.27 5.07
N ALA A 150 9.26 -2.41 5.20
CA ALA A 150 9.01 -3.39 6.24
C ALA A 150 9.93 -3.11 7.44
N TYR A 151 9.37 -2.66 8.55
CA TYR A 151 10.07 -2.40 9.80
C TYR A 151 10.14 -3.68 10.64
N ILE A 152 11.33 -4.23 10.83
CA ILE A 152 11.50 -5.42 11.67
C ILE A 152 11.38 -5.02 13.14
N GLU A 153 10.37 -5.56 13.81
CA GLU A 153 10.17 -5.30 15.24
C GLU A 153 11.06 -6.21 16.09
N PHE A 154 12.06 -5.63 16.75
CA PHE A 154 12.91 -6.30 17.74
C PHE A 154 12.38 -6.05 19.15
N GLY A 155 11.68 -7.03 19.72
CA GLY A 155 11.09 -6.88 21.07
C GLY A 155 10.81 -8.18 21.83
N ARG A 156 11.24 -9.35 21.33
CA ARG A 156 11.17 -10.58 22.12
C ARG A 156 12.45 -10.74 22.93
N PRO A 157 12.48 -10.50 24.26
CA PRO A 157 13.43 -11.21 25.08
C PRO A 157 13.13 -12.71 24.89
N ARG A 158 14.03 -13.42 24.20
CA ARG A 158 14.20 -14.84 24.49
C ARG A 158 14.53 -14.86 25.97
N SER A 159 13.67 -15.48 26.79
CA SER A 159 13.88 -15.79 28.22
C SER A 159 15.21 -15.26 28.77
N PHE A 160 15.18 -14.25 29.64
CA PHE A 160 16.32 -14.05 30.54
C PHE A 160 16.41 -15.32 31.39
N ARG A 161 17.35 -16.21 31.04
CA ARG A 161 17.84 -17.19 32.01
C ARG A 161 18.88 -16.46 32.81
N THR A 162 18.53 -16.03 34.01
CA THR A 162 19.53 -15.68 35.01
C THR A 162 20.36 -16.93 35.28
N VAL A 163 21.68 -16.77 35.40
CA VAL A 163 22.63 -17.87 35.62
C VAL A 163 22.42 -18.54 37.00
N ASP A 164 21.62 -17.94 37.88
CA ASP A 164 21.39 -18.39 39.26
C ASP A 164 20.25 -19.41 39.48
N GLN A 165 19.75 -20.09 38.43
CA GLN A 165 18.78 -21.20 38.60
C GLN A 165 19.42 -22.60 38.53
N GLN A 166 20.72 -22.70 38.82
CA GLN A 166 21.39 -23.96 39.12
C GLN A 166 22.14 -23.86 40.46
N LEU A 167 21.41 -23.67 41.56
CA LEU A 167 21.81 -24.10 42.90
C LEU A 167 20.57 -24.61 43.65
#